data_AF-A0A7L3AT36-F1
#
_entry.id   AF-A0A7L3AT36-F1
#
_cell.length_a   1.000
_cell.length_b   1.000
_cell.length_c   1.000
_cell.angle_alpha   90.00
_cell.angle_beta   90.00
_cell.angle_gamma   90.00
#
_symmetry.space_group_name_H-M   'P 1'
#
loop_
_entity.id
_entity.type
_entity.pdbx_description
1 polymer ?
#
loop_
_entity_poly.entity_id
_entity_poly.type
_entity_poly.pdbx_seq_one_letter_code
_entity_poly.pdbx_strand_id
1 'polypeptide(L)' 'AATRIEVPPQSATAKKGETVTFRCVAAFDPDLVPHGLEWRRDGRPLRETADSDQ' A
#
# COMPACT_ATOMS: atom_id res chain seq x y z
N ALA A 1 -20.05 0.15 -9.91
CA ALA A 1 -20.11 -0.79 -8.75
C ALA A 1 -19.11 -0.29 -7.73
N ALA A 2 -19.49 -0.09 -6.47
CA ALA A 2 -18.68 0.74 -5.57
C ALA A 2 -17.24 0.21 -5.37
N THR A 3 -16.29 1.15 -5.34
CA THR A 3 -14.89 0.90 -4.99
C THR A 3 -14.78 0.31 -3.60
N ARG A 4 -14.02 -0.78 -3.45
CA ARG A 4 -13.79 -1.45 -2.17
C ARG A 4 -12.44 -2.13 -2.12
N ILE A 5 -11.91 -2.27 -0.91
CA ILE A 5 -10.75 -3.13 -0.64
C ILE A 5 -11.25 -4.57 -0.57
N GLU A 6 -10.67 -5.45 -1.38
CA GLU A 6 -10.96 -6.89 -1.38
C GLU A 6 -9.96 -7.65 -0.49
N VAL A 7 -8.70 -7.24 -0.52
CA VAL A 7 -7.65 -7.79 0.35
C VAL A 7 -6.96 -6.64 1.08
N PRO A 8 -7.19 -6.47 2.39
CA PRO A 8 -6.50 -5.46 3.17
C PRO A 8 -5.07 -5.89 3.52
N PRO A 9 -4.12 -4.95 3.63
CA PRO A 9 -2.80 -5.26 4.16
C PRO A 9 -2.89 -5.75 5.60
N GLN A 10 -1.98 -6.65 5.96
CA GLN A 10 -1.90 -7.21 7.30
C GLN A 10 -0.77 -6.53 8.08
N SER A 11 -0.96 -6.36 9.39
CA SER A 11 0.13 -5.95 10.27
C SER A 11 1.22 -7.01 10.27
N ALA A 12 2.48 -6.58 10.26
CA ALA A 12 3.64 -7.44 10.29
C ALA A 12 4.61 -6.99 11.37
N THR A 13 5.32 -7.95 11.96
CA THR A 13 6.46 -7.70 12.84
C THR A 13 7.66 -8.42 12.25
N ALA A 14 8.75 -7.69 12.05
CA ALA A 14 9.98 -8.21 11.47
C ALA A 14 11.19 -7.74 12.28
N LYS A 15 12.29 -8.48 12.19
CA LYS A 15 13.55 -8.09 12.82
C LYS A 15 14.24 -6.99 12.00
N LYS A 16 15.16 -6.27 12.64
CA LYS A 16 16.01 -5.31 11.93
C LYS A 16 16.77 -6.01 10.80
N GLY A 17 16.71 -5.42 9.60
CA GLY A 17 17.35 -5.96 8.38
C GLY A 17 16.50 -6.95 7.59
N GLU A 18 15.31 -7.34 8.08
CA GLU A 18 14.38 -8.16 7.31
C GLU A 18 13.49 -7.29 6.40
N THR A 19 13.21 -7.78 5.20
CA THR A 19 12.26 -7.14 4.27
C THR A 19 10.82 -7.51 4.63
N VAL A 20 9.93 -6.51 4.61
CA VAL A 20 8.48 -6.71 4.78
C VAL A 20 7.76 -6.30 3.50
N THR A 21 6.84 -7.14 3.05
CA THR A 21 5.96 -6.84 1.90
C THR A 21 4.52 -6.68 2.36
N PHE A 22 3.93 -5.52 2.11
CA PHE A 22 2.50 -5.27 2.29
C PHE A 22 1.75 -5.44 0.97
N ARG A 23 0.61 -6.12 1.01
CA ARG A 23 -0.27 -6.34 -0.17
C ARG A 23 -1.63 -5.71 0.06
N CYS A 24 -2.13 -5.01 -0.96
CA CYS A 24 -3.49 -4.49 -0.99
C CYS A 24 -4.10 -4.79 -2.36
N VAL A 25 -5.33 -5.29 -2.39
CA VAL A 25 -6.10 -5.51 -3.62
C VAL A 25 -7.43 -4.78 -3.49
N ALA A 26 -7.78 -3.99 -4.49
CA ALA A 26 -9.02 -3.25 -4.54
C ALA A 26 -9.74 -3.51 -5.86
N ALA A 27 -11.07 -3.59 -5.79
CA ALA A 27 -11.93 -3.45 -6.95
C ALA A 27 -12.34 -1.99 -7.06
N PHE A 28 -12.20 -1.41 -8.26
CA PHE A 28 -12.56 -0.02 -8.52
C PHE A 28 -13.91 0.07 -9.20
N ASP A 29 -14.64 1.13 -8.89
CA ASP A 29 -15.80 1.51 -9.70
C ASP A 29 -15.31 1.93 -11.10
N PRO A 30 -15.73 1.24 -12.18
CA PRO A 30 -15.28 1.57 -13.54
C PRO A 30 -15.64 2.99 -13.97
N ASP A 31 -16.69 3.58 -13.39
CA ASP A 31 -17.14 4.94 -13.71
C ASP A 31 -16.30 6.02 -13.00
N LEU A 32 -15.47 5.64 -12.01
CA LEU A 32 -14.57 6.55 -11.30
C LEU A 32 -13.17 6.50 -11.92
N VAL A 33 -12.80 7.59 -12.60
CA VAL A 33 -11.49 7.76 -13.24
C VAL A 33 -10.91 9.14 -12.87
N PRO A 34 -9.63 9.24 -12.47
CA PRO A 34 -8.68 8.14 -12.29
C PRO A 34 -8.93 7.35 -11.00
N HIS A 35 -8.56 6.07 -11.01
CA HIS A 35 -8.53 5.22 -9.83
C HIS A 35 -7.15 4.58 -9.65
N GLY A 36 -6.81 4.26 -8.40
CA GLY A 36 -5.52 3.66 -8.07
C GLY A 36 -5.38 3.42 -6.57
N LEU A 37 -4.27 2.77 -6.20
CA LEU A 37 -3.85 2.58 -4.82
C LEU A 37 -2.66 3.49 -4.51
N GLU A 38 -2.66 4.07 -3.31
CA GLU A 38 -1.59 4.88 -2.77
C GLU A 38 -1.21 4.35 -1.39
N TRP A 39 0.08 4.24 -1.11
CA TRP A 39 0.60 4.00 0.24
C TRP A 39 0.91 5.31 0.93
N ARG A 40 0.52 5.45 2.20
CA ARG A 40 0.80 6.63 3.01
C ARG A 40 1.48 6.25 4.32
N ARG A 41 2.43 7.08 4.75
CA ARG A 41 3.06 7.02 6.08
C ARG A 41 2.80 8.34 6.78
N ASP A 42 2.19 8.29 7.95
CA ASP A 42 1.85 9.47 8.75
C ASP A 42 1.06 10.53 7.94
N GLY A 43 0.11 10.06 7.13
CA GLY A 43 -0.75 10.89 6.28
C GLY A 43 -0.12 11.36 4.96
N ARG A 44 1.19 11.16 4.76
CA ARG A 44 1.93 11.60 3.56
C ARG A 44 2.12 10.47 2.56
N PRO A 45 2.10 10.73 1.23
CA PRO A 45 2.39 9.71 0.23
C PRO A 45 3.77 9.10 0.48
N LEU A 46 3.82 7.78 0.61
CA LEU A 46 5.07 7.04 0.68
C LEU A 46 5.69 7.05 -0.73
N ARG A 47 6.84 7.73 -0.86
CA ARG A 47 7.64 7.65 -2.08
C ARG A 47 8.62 6.51 -1.94
N GLU A 48 9.01 5.88 -3.05
CA GLU A 48 10.14 4.97 -3.05
C GLU A 48 11.37 5.71 -2.52
N THR A 49 11.80 5.36 -1.32
CA THR A 49 13.08 5.77 -0.77
C THR A 49 14.03 4.61 -1.00
N ALA A 50 15.18 4.88 -1.63
CA ALA A 50 16.25 3.91 -1.71
C ALA A 50 16.56 3.38 -0.29
N ASP A 51 16.80 2.07 -0.19
CA ASP A 51 17.13 1.42 1.07
C ASP A 51 18.36 2.14 1.66
N SER A 52 18.16 2.85 2.76
CA SER A 52 19.16 3.79 3.30
C SER A 52 20.15 3.11 4.24
N ASP A 53 20.02 1.79 4.43
CA ASP A 53 20.83 0.97 5.34
C ASP A 53 22.04 0.29 4.63
N GLN A 54 22.66 0.96 3.64
CA GLN A 54 23.95 0.52 3.09
C GLN A 54 25.15 1.13 3.82
#